data_AF-A0A8J7U394-F1
#
_entry.id   AF-A0A8J7U394-F1
#
_cell.length_a   1.000
_cell.length_b   1.000
_cell.length_c   1.000
_cell.angle_alpha   90.00
_cell.angle_beta   90.00
_cell.angle_gamma   90.00
#
_symmetry.space_group_name_H-M   'P 1'
#
loop_
_entity.id
_entity.type
_entity.pdbx_description
1 polymer ?
#
loop_
_entity_poly.entity_id
_entity_poly.type
_entity_poly.pdbx_seq_one_letter_code
_entity_poly.pdbx_strand_id
1 'polypeptide(L)'
;MMFHIAEIGATAIGFVGILFIFLGSILALWQYLNFVAWGKFSIDHVRHTLGTYILIGLEFMVGQDIVETVLHTDREHLINLGLIVIIRTVLDFFLNKEISHLGKKIQALKHKETAAENSKT
;
A
#
# COMPACT_ATOMS: atom_id res chain seq x y z
N MET A 1 24.37 -15.97 -17.16
CA MET A 1 23.17 -16.83 -17.15
C MET A 1 22.41 -16.75 -15.83
N MET A 2 23.05 -17.02 -14.68
CA MET A 2 22.39 -16.90 -13.35
C MET A 2 21.87 -15.49 -13.04
N PHE A 3 22.62 -14.43 -13.39
CA PHE A 3 22.18 -13.04 -13.20
C PHE A 3 20.90 -12.69 -13.99
N HIS A 4 20.77 -13.11 -15.25
CA HIS A 4 19.56 -12.86 -16.04
C HIS A 4 18.32 -13.58 -15.49
N ILE A 5 18.48 -14.79 -14.95
CA ILE A 5 17.36 -15.52 -14.36
C ILE A 5 16.81 -14.77 -13.15
N ALA A 6 17.70 -14.21 -12.33
CA ALA A 6 17.31 -13.48 -11.14
C ALA A 6 16.70 -12.10 -11.47
N GLU A 7 17.20 -11.43 -12.51
CA GLU A 7 16.65 -10.15 -13.01
C GLU A 7 15.22 -10.33 -13.57
N ILE A 8 14.99 -11.41 -14.32
CA ILE A 8 13.64 -11.81 -14.76
C ILE A 8 12.74 -12.09 -13.56
N GLY A 9 13.28 -12.74 -12.53
CA GLY A 9 12.59 -12.97 -11.27
C GLY A 9 12.18 -11.68 -10.55
N ALA A 10 13.08 -10.71 -10.42
CA ALA A 10 12.80 -9.41 -9.82
C ALA A 10 11.67 -8.69 -10.58
N THR A 11 11.79 -8.61 -11.90
CA THR A 11 10.80 -7.97 -12.77
C THR A 11 9.42 -8.63 -12.64
N ALA A 12 9.39 -9.97 -12.58
CA ALA A 12 8.14 -10.71 -12.40
C ALA A 12 7.46 -10.38 -11.07
N ILE A 13 8.24 -10.24 -9.98
CA ILE A 13 7.72 -9.86 -8.66
C ILE A 13 7.06 -8.48 -8.71
N GLY A 14 7.71 -7.47 -9.32
CA GLY A 14 7.10 -6.14 -9.43
C GLY A 14 5.88 -6.13 -10.33
N PHE A 15 5.87 -6.94 -11.40
CA PHE A 15 4.69 -7.08 -12.25
C PHE A 15 3.48 -7.64 -11.48
N VAL A 16 3.71 -8.61 -10.59
CA VAL A 16 2.69 -9.11 -9.66
C VAL A 16 2.21 -8.02 -8.72
N GLY A 17 3.12 -7.21 -8.17
CA GLY A 17 2.77 -6.08 -7.31
C GLY A 17 1.88 -5.06 -8.03
N ILE A 18 2.28 -4.64 -9.23
CA ILE A 18 1.51 -3.72 -10.08
C ILE A 18 0.13 -4.32 -10.40
N LEU A 19 0.05 -5.62 -10.67
CA LEU A 19 -1.21 -6.30 -10.96
C LEU A 19 -2.18 -6.22 -9.76
N PHE A 20 -1.70 -6.41 -8.53
CA PHE A 20 -2.53 -6.26 -7.33
C PHE A 20 -3.04 -4.83 -7.15
N ILE A 21 -2.18 -3.83 -7.32
CA ILE A 21 -2.59 -2.41 -7.24
C ILE A 21 -3.64 -2.11 -8.30
N PHE A 22 -3.43 -2.58 -9.53
CA PHE A 22 -4.33 -2.35 -10.65
C PHE A 22 -5.70 -3.00 -10.41
N LEU A 23 -5.74 -4.28 -10.00
CA LEU A 23 -6.98 -4.98 -9.68
C LEU A 23 -7.74 -4.32 -8.53
N GLY A 24 -7.03 -3.94 -7.46
CA GLY A 24 -7.63 -3.22 -6.34
C GLY A 24 -8.22 -1.88 -6.75
N SER A 25 -7.54 -1.15 -7.62
CA SER A 25 -8.01 0.14 -8.15
C SER A 25 -9.28 -0.02 -8.97
N ILE A 26 -9.35 -1.05 -9.83
CA ILE A 26 -10.55 -1.35 -10.62
C ILE A 26 -11.72 -1.74 -9.70
N LEU A 27 -11.49 -2.63 -8.73
CA LEU A 27 -12.53 -3.07 -7.80
C LEU A 27 -13.07 -1.92 -6.95
N ALA A 28 -12.18 -1.07 -6.44
CA ALA A 28 -12.56 0.12 -5.68
C ALA A 28 -13.35 1.12 -6.54
N LEU A 29 -12.93 1.33 -7.79
CA LEU A 29 -13.65 2.20 -8.73
C LEU A 29 -15.06 1.67 -9.03
N TRP A 30 -15.20 0.36 -9.24
CA TRP A 30 -16.52 -0.25 -9.47
C TRP A 30 -17.41 -0.12 -8.23
N GLN A 31 -16.89 -0.38 -7.04
CA GLN A 31 -17.66 -0.18 -5.80
C GLN A 31 -18.07 1.29 -5.60
N TYR A 32 -17.19 2.23 -5.93
CA TYR A 32 -17.50 3.66 -5.88
C TYR A 32 -18.62 4.06 -6.85
N LEU A 33 -18.57 3.57 -8.09
CA LEU A 33 -19.63 3.81 -9.08
C LEU A 33 -20.98 3.25 -8.59
N ASN A 34 -20.99 2.04 -8.04
CA ASN A 34 -22.19 1.42 -7.48
C ASN A 34 -22.71 2.17 -6.24
N PHE A 35 -21.82 2.73 -5.42
CA PHE A 35 -22.19 3.60 -4.31
C PHE A 35 -22.92 4.86 -4.79
N VAL A 36 -22.35 5.56 -5.78
CA VAL A 36 -22.94 6.79 -6.33
C VAL A 36 -24.27 6.49 -7.05
N ALA A 37 -24.35 5.38 -7.79
CA ALA A 37 -25.53 5.04 -8.57
C ALA A 37 -26.70 4.49 -7.75
N TRP A 38 -26.43 3.72 -6.68
CA TRP A 38 -27.47 2.97 -5.95
C TRP A 38 -27.43 3.12 -4.43
N GLY A 39 -26.47 3.84 -3.86
CA GLY A 39 -26.36 4.07 -2.40
C GLY A 39 -26.06 2.81 -1.57
N LYS A 40 -25.63 1.71 -2.19
CA LYS A 40 -25.51 0.38 -1.53
C LYS A 40 -24.18 0.09 -0.81
N PHE A 41 -23.23 1.03 -0.78
CA PHE A 41 -21.92 0.84 -0.15
C PHE A 41 -21.53 2.04 0.73
N SER A 42 -20.67 1.87 1.73
CA SER A 42 -20.05 3.01 2.44
C SER A 42 -18.72 3.36 1.77
N ILE A 43 -18.38 4.64 1.73
CA ILE A 43 -17.07 5.13 1.27
C ILE A 43 -15.90 4.46 2.00
N ASP A 44 -16.11 4.07 3.27
CA ASP A 44 -15.10 3.36 4.07
C ASP A 44 -14.77 1.99 3.48
N HIS A 45 -15.74 1.31 2.87
CA HIS A 45 -15.54 -0.01 2.28
C HIS A 45 -14.68 0.09 1.02
N VAL A 46 -14.94 1.08 0.18
CA VAL A 46 -14.13 1.39 -1.02
C VAL A 46 -12.69 1.69 -0.62
N ARG A 47 -12.48 2.53 0.40
CA ARG A 47 -11.15 2.90 0.90
C ARG A 47 -10.42 1.71 1.50
N HIS A 48 -11.13 0.84 2.23
CA HIS A 48 -10.55 -0.38 2.78
C HIS A 48 -10.10 -1.33 1.67
N THR A 49 -10.95 -1.60 0.67
CA THR A 49 -10.56 -2.44 -0.47
C THR A 49 -9.34 -1.86 -1.18
N LEU A 50 -9.38 -0.58 -1.55
CA LEU A 50 -8.25 0.07 -2.24
C LEU A 50 -6.96 -0.01 -1.41
N GLY A 51 -7.03 0.33 -0.12
CA GLY A 51 -5.88 0.33 0.78
C GLY A 51 -5.25 -1.04 0.92
N THR A 52 -6.05 -2.11 1.05
CA THR A 52 -5.55 -3.49 1.15
C THR A 52 -4.78 -3.90 -0.10
N TYR A 53 -5.32 -3.66 -1.29
CA TYR A 53 -4.65 -4.03 -2.54
C TYR A 53 -3.41 -3.19 -2.84
N ILE A 54 -3.42 -1.90 -2.48
CA ILE A 54 -2.22 -1.06 -2.56
C ILE A 54 -1.14 -1.58 -1.63
N LEU A 55 -1.48 -1.94 -0.39
CA LEU A 55 -0.53 -2.46 0.59
C LEU A 55 0.12 -3.75 0.10
N ILE A 56 -0.68 -4.71 -0.38
CA ILE A 56 -0.18 -5.97 -0.94
C ILE A 56 0.76 -5.70 -2.13
N GLY A 57 0.34 -4.84 -3.06
CA GLY A 57 1.17 -4.51 -4.21
C GLY A 57 2.49 -3.87 -3.83
N LEU A 58 2.48 -3.03 -2.79
CA LEU A 58 3.68 -2.41 -2.25
C LEU A 58 4.63 -3.45 -1.65
N GLU A 59 4.15 -4.47 -0.93
CA GLU A 59 4.98 -5.56 -0.39
C GLU A 59 5.72 -6.34 -1.50
N PHE A 60 5.07 -6.56 -2.64
CA PHE A 60 5.72 -7.18 -3.80
C PHE A 60 6.73 -6.25 -4.46
N MET A 61 6.38 -4.97 -4.68
CA MET A 61 7.36 -3.98 -5.17
C MET A 61 8.54 -3.88 -4.20
N VAL A 62 8.29 -4.11 -2.90
CA VAL A 62 9.34 -4.24 -1.90
C VAL A 62 10.29 -5.39 -2.14
N GLY A 63 9.75 -6.58 -2.38
CA GLY A 63 10.54 -7.71 -2.80
C GLY A 63 11.37 -7.43 -4.06
N GLN A 64 10.76 -6.83 -5.10
CA GLN A 64 11.46 -6.52 -6.36
C GLN A 64 12.71 -5.68 -6.09
N ASP A 65 12.57 -4.52 -5.45
CA ASP A 65 13.71 -3.61 -5.33
C ASP A 65 14.81 -4.19 -4.43
N ILE A 66 14.47 -5.01 -3.43
CA ILE A 66 15.46 -5.73 -2.61
C ILE A 66 16.25 -6.71 -3.49
N VAL A 67 15.55 -7.53 -4.29
CA VAL A 67 16.19 -8.50 -5.18
C VAL A 67 17.06 -7.78 -6.20
N GLU A 68 16.56 -6.74 -6.85
CA GLU A 68 17.29 -5.98 -7.85
C GLU A 68 18.55 -5.33 -7.30
N THR A 69 18.48 -4.80 -6.07
CA THR A 69 19.66 -4.19 -5.43
C THR A 69 20.71 -5.23 -5.01
N VAL A 70 20.29 -6.42 -4.59
CA VAL A 70 21.22 -7.54 -4.30
C VAL A 70 21.91 -8.03 -5.58
N LEU A 71 21.19 -8.07 -6.71
CA LEU A 71 21.73 -8.58 -7.98
C LEU A 71 22.73 -7.62 -8.65
N HIS A 72 22.60 -6.31 -8.43
CA HIS A 72 23.45 -5.30 -9.06
C HIS A 72 24.61 -4.81 -8.18
N THR A 73 24.80 -5.37 -6.99
CA THR A 73 25.86 -4.93 -6.07
C THR A 73 27.21 -5.59 -6.39
N ASP A 74 28.19 -4.80 -6.82
CA ASP A 74 29.63 -5.08 -6.67
C ASP A 74 30.17 -4.37 -5.40
N ARG A 75 31.37 -4.69 -4.88
CA ARG A 75 31.82 -4.28 -3.53
C ARG A 75 31.81 -2.76 -3.23
N GLU A 76 31.86 -1.89 -4.24
CA GLU A 76 31.66 -0.43 -4.09
C GLU A 76 30.19 0.01 -4.04
N HIS A 77 29.26 -0.80 -4.55
CA HIS A 77 27.81 -0.54 -4.64
C HIS A 77 27.03 -0.84 -3.35
N LEU A 78 27.69 -1.39 -2.32
CA LEU A 78 27.10 -1.61 -1.00
C LEU A 78 26.54 -0.31 -0.37
N ILE A 79 27.14 0.84 -0.68
CA ILE A 79 26.66 2.16 -0.21
C ILE A 79 25.33 2.52 -0.88
N ASN A 80 25.19 2.27 -2.19
CA ASN A 80 23.93 2.51 -2.91
C ASN A 80 22.83 1.56 -2.42
N LEU A 81 23.18 0.30 -2.13
CA LEU A 81 22.27 -0.66 -1.50
C LEU A 81 21.78 -0.17 -0.14
N GLY A 82 22.69 0.29 0.72
CA GLY A 82 22.34 0.88 2.01
C GLY A 82 21.41 2.09 1.85
N LEU A 83 21.67 2.96 0.88
CA LEU A 83 20.87 4.17 0.64
C LEU A 83 19.43 3.84 0.21
N ILE A 84 19.25 2.92 -0.75
CA ILE A 84 17.91 2.51 -1.22
C ILE A 84 17.11 1.86 -0.10
N VAL A 85 17.73 0.97 0.70
CA VAL A 85 17.07 0.31 1.85
C VAL A 85 16.64 1.34 2.90
N ILE A 86 17.46 2.36 3.16
CA ILE A 86 17.10 3.47 4.06
C ILE A 86 15.93 4.27 3.50
N ILE A 87 15.98 4.68 2.23
CA ILE A 87 14.91 5.46 1.59
C ILE A 87 13.58 4.69 1.68
N ARG A 88 13.58 3.40 1.32
CA ARG A 88 12.41 2.53 1.48
C ARG A 88 11.90 2.55 2.92
N THR A 89 12.78 2.26 3.88
CA THR A 89 12.38 2.12 5.29
C THR A 89 11.77 3.41 5.82
N VAL A 90 12.33 4.56 5.42
CA VAL A 90 11.80 5.88 5.78
C VAL A 90 10.43 6.09 5.14
N LEU A 91 10.27 5.86 3.83
CA LEU A 91 8.99 6.02 3.14
C LEU A 91 7.90 5.11 3.73
N ASP A 92 8.20 3.83 3.92
CA ASP A 92 7.28 2.86 4.52
C ASP A 92 6.89 3.27 5.95
N PHE A 93 7.84 3.76 6.74
CA PHE A 93 7.58 4.28 8.09
C PHE A 93 6.65 5.50 8.09
N PHE A 94 6.88 6.47 7.20
CA PHE A 94 6.05 7.68 7.09
C PHE A 94 4.62 7.33 6.67
N LEU A 95 4.46 6.50 5.63
CA LEU A 95 3.16 6.06 5.14
C LEU A 95 2.37 5.32 6.24
N ASN A 96 3.01 4.38 6.94
CA ASN A 96 2.36 3.60 8.00
C ASN A 96 1.95 4.50 9.18
N LYS A 97 2.81 5.45 9.56
CA LYS A 97 2.52 6.45 10.60
C LYS A 97 1.33 7.34 10.22
N GLU A 98 1.26 7.79 8.98
CA GLU A 98 0.16 8.64 8.49
C GLU A 98 -1.16 7.87 8.53
N ILE A 99 -1.19 6.65 7.96
CA ILE A 99 -2.37 5.78 7.96
C ILE A 99 -2.86 5.50 9.39
N SER A 100 -1.95 5.21 10.32
CA SER A 100 -2.29 5.01 11.74
C SER A 100 -2.92 6.26 12.37
N HIS A 101 -2.41 7.44 12.06
CA HIS A 101 -2.94 8.71 12.56
C HIS A 101 -4.35 8.99 12.04
N LEU A 102 -4.58 8.76 10.74
CA LEU A 102 -5.89 8.89 10.12
C LEU A 102 -6.91 7.93 10.76
N GLY A 103 -6.53 6.67 11.00
CA GLY A 103 -7.38 5.69 11.67
C GLY A 103 -7.80 6.11 13.08
N LYS A 104 -6.87 6.65 13.88
CA LYS A 104 -7.18 7.15 15.23
C LYS A 104 -8.10 8.38 15.21
N LYS A 105 -7.90 9.30 14.26
CA LYS A 105 -8.73 10.50 14.14
C LYS A 105 -10.17 10.16 13.77
N ILE A 106 -10.37 9.19 12.87
CA ILE A 106 -11.71 8.70 12.49
C ILE A 106 -12.40 8.04 13.69
N GLN A 107 -11.69 7.23 14.49
CA GLN A 107 -12.28 6.63 15.71
C GLN A 107 -12.67 7.67 16.77
N ALA A 108 -11.83 8.69 16.97
CA ALA A 108 -12.13 9.77 17.92
C ALA A 108 -13.34 10.62 17.48
N LEU A 109 -13.52 10.83 16.18
CA LEU A 109 -14.70 11.51 15.63
C LEU A 109 -15.96 10.66 15.84
N LYS A 110 -15.89 9.35 15.56
CA LYS A 110 -17.01 8.42 15.78
C LYS A 110 -17.47 8.41 17.25
N HIS A 111 -16.52 8.42 18.19
CA HIS A 111 -16.84 8.44 19.63
C HIS A 111 -17.47 9.76 20.09
N LYS A 112 -17.09 10.89 19.48
CA LYS A 112 -17.72 12.19 19.75
C LYS A 112 -19.14 12.27 19.19
N GLU A 113 -19.39 11.68 18.04
CA GLU A 113 -20.73 11.62 17.43
C GLU A 113 -21.68 10.78 18.31
N THR A 114 -21.24 9.59 18.75
CA THR A 114 -22.04 8.73 19.64
C THR A 114 -22.29 9.36 21.02
N ALA A 115 -21.33 10.11 21.56
CA ALA A 115 -21.51 10.82 22.83
C ALA A 115 -22.44 12.04 22.71
N ALA A 116 -22.44 12.74 21.56
CA ALA A 116 -23.32 13.87 21.31
C ALA A 116 -24.77 13.45 21.05
N GLU A 117 -24.98 12.26 20.46
CA GLU A 117 -26.30 11.67 20.24
C GLU A 117 -26.95 11.22 21.56
N ASN A 118 -26.20 10.53 22.42
CA ASN A 118 -26.68 10.07 23.74
C ASN A 118 -26.93 11.21 24.75
N SER A 119 -26.41 12.42 24.52
CA SER A 119 -26.68 13.58 25.39
C SER A 119 -27.98 14.32 25.05
N LYS A 120 -28.59 14.04 23.90
CA LYS A 120 -29.84 14.67 23.45
C LYS A 120 -31.08 13.82 23.72
N THR A 121 -30.91 12.64 24.28
CA THR A 121 -31.98 11.72 24.70
C THR A 121 -32.05 11.70 26.22
#